data_AF-A0A9E6CX03-F1
#
_entry.id   AF-A0A9E6CX03-F1
#
_cell.length_a   1.000
_cell.length_b   1.000
_cell.length_c   1.000
_cell.angle_alpha   90.00
_cell.angle_beta   90.00
_cell.angle_gamma   90.00
#
_symmetry.space_group_name_H-M   'P 1'
#
loop_
_entity.id
_entity.type
_entity.pdbx_description
1 polymer ?
#
loop_
_entity_poly.entity_id
_entity_poly.type
_entity_poly.pdbx_seq_one_letter_code
_entity_poly.pdbx_strand_id
1 'polypeptide(L)'
;MEKGGTTIDAGSVEFAMSYRKEIMDDQGLCVQVYSKIDGTDTEILRFDCFDQAPHYHYGPENHNIRLFMDKTSTGNPLGWTLKNIRTNLPAMVRRAGYEDLATALEAKKIAKGKLDELEATARKMSKEDRRTVHHKMERLVEGDKIEVGNIRFGLEYRKLPTINDEGMAVHVLSDVAGEEVELLAFDCFRVAPHFHYGPRNEDVRIYWDTTTSGETLRWTMDQFKAGNLRNMITRAGYPSIAAAVDEQLVQQELPRIEKRAFDLVAEFGS
;
A
#
# COMPACT_ATOMS: atom_id res chain seq x y z
N MET A 1 7.29 -17.21 -11.06
CA MET A 1 7.00 -16.75 -9.68
C MET A 1 6.65 -17.98 -8.88
N GLU A 2 6.92 -18.05 -7.58
CA GLU A 2 6.48 -19.22 -6.79
C GLU A 2 4.95 -19.29 -6.71
N LYS A 3 4.41 -20.51 -6.69
CA LYS A 3 2.98 -20.77 -6.51
C LYS A 3 2.55 -20.41 -5.09
N GLY A 4 1.43 -19.71 -4.96
CA GLY A 4 0.89 -19.31 -3.68
C GLY A 4 0.52 -20.49 -2.79
N GLY A 5 0.78 -20.37 -1.48
CA GLY A 5 0.59 -21.45 -0.51
C GLY A 5 -0.87 -21.72 -0.13
N THR A 6 -1.80 -20.80 -0.42
CA THR A 6 -3.24 -21.02 -0.19
C THR A 6 -3.89 -21.40 -1.52
N THR A 7 -4.36 -22.65 -1.64
CA THR A 7 -4.93 -23.15 -2.89
C THR A 7 -6.38 -23.59 -2.78
N ILE A 8 -7.10 -23.52 -3.89
CA ILE A 8 -8.48 -23.98 -4.06
C ILE A 8 -8.56 -24.78 -5.37
N ASP A 9 -8.75 -26.09 -5.26
CA ASP A 9 -9.06 -26.93 -6.40
C ASP A 9 -10.47 -26.62 -6.92
N ALA A 10 -10.55 -26.22 -8.19
CA ALA A 10 -11.76 -25.87 -8.92
C ALA A 10 -12.02 -26.81 -10.11
N GLY A 11 -11.35 -27.97 -10.15
CA GLY A 11 -11.49 -28.99 -11.18
C GLY A 11 -10.47 -28.82 -12.30
N SER A 12 -10.85 -28.16 -13.39
CA SER A 12 -9.96 -27.96 -14.55
C SER A 12 -8.82 -26.98 -14.26
N VAL A 13 -8.96 -26.18 -13.21
CA VAL A 13 -7.93 -25.25 -12.72
C VAL A 13 -7.84 -25.33 -11.21
N GLU A 14 -6.68 -24.95 -10.69
CA GLU A 14 -6.47 -24.66 -9.27
C GLU A 14 -6.19 -23.16 -9.11
N PHE A 15 -6.85 -22.51 -8.17
CA PHE A 15 -6.50 -21.16 -7.77
C PHE A 15 -5.43 -21.22 -6.68
N ALA A 16 -4.37 -20.44 -6.81
CA ALA A 16 -3.35 -20.28 -5.78
C ALA A 16 -3.24 -18.81 -5.39
N MET A 17 -3.04 -18.53 -4.11
CA MET A 17 -3.00 -17.18 -3.57
C MET A 17 -1.82 -17.01 -2.62
N SER A 18 -1.17 -15.85 -2.71
CA SER A 18 -0.18 -15.40 -1.73
C SER A 18 -0.25 -13.90 -1.56
N TYR A 19 -0.23 -13.43 -0.31
CA TYR A 19 -0.07 -12.01 -0.05
C TYR A 19 1.41 -11.64 -0.08
N ARG A 20 1.75 -10.54 -0.76
CA ARG A 20 3.12 -10.10 -0.97
C ARG A 20 3.36 -8.80 -0.22
N LYS A 21 4.31 -8.82 0.72
CA LYS A 21 4.70 -7.68 1.58
C LYS A 21 6.04 -7.06 1.22
N GLU A 22 6.84 -7.75 0.42
CA GLU A 22 8.26 -7.43 0.16
C GLU A 22 8.49 -7.04 -1.31
N ILE A 23 7.57 -6.29 -1.90
CA ILE A 23 7.71 -5.80 -3.27
C ILE A 23 8.07 -4.31 -3.21
N MET A 24 9.31 -4.00 -2.81
CA MET A 24 9.79 -2.62 -2.66
C MET A 24 8.83 -1.76 -1.80
N ASP A 25 8.25 -0.70 -2.37
CA ASP A 25 7.23 0.21 -1.81
C ASP A 25 5.78 -0.23 -2.08
N ASP A 26 5.58 -1.44 -2.59
CA ASP A 26 4.30 -2.03 -2.96
C ASP A 26 3.96 -3.28 -2.12
N GLN A 27 2.69 -3.64 -2.11
CA GLN A 27 2.16 -4.83 -1.46
C GLN A 27 0.83 -5.23 -2.10
N GLY A 28 0.41 -6.48 -1.91
CA GLY A 28 -0.93 -6.89 -2.27
C GLY A 28 -1.08 -8.39 -2.49
N LEU A 29 -2.30 -8.78 -2.83
CA LEU A 29 -2.61 -10.18 -3.07
C LEU A 29 -2.25 -10.57 -4.50
N CYS A 30 -1.45 -11.61 -4.64
CA CYS A 30 -1.25 -12.31 -5.89
C CYS A 30 -2.28 -13.46 -5.99
N VAL A 31 -3.06 -13.48 -7.07
CA VAL A 31 -4.00 -14.56 -7.40
C VAL A 31 -3.53 -15.22 -8.69
N GLN A 32 -3.26 -16.52 -8.64
CA GLN A 32 -2.75 -17.31 -9.75
C GLN A 32 -3.78 -18.37 -10.15
N VAL A 33 -3.82 -18.69 -11.44
CA VAL A 33 -4.61 -19.78 -12.00
C VAL A 33 -3.64 -20.81 -12.55
N TYR A 34 -3.68 -22.02 -12.00
CA TYR A 34 -2.85 -23.15 -12.41
C TYR A 34 -3.70 -24.22 -13.09
N SER A 35 -3.07 -25.00 -13.96
CA SER A 35 -3.63 -26.25 -14.50
C SER A 35 -2.51 -27.20 -14.89
N LYS A 36 -2.82 -28.48 -15.06
CA LYS A 36 -1.87 -29.46 -15.58
C LYS A 36 -1.86 -29.43 -17.10
N ILE A 37 -0.81 -28.91 -17.70
CA ILE A 37 -0.56 -28.92 -19.15
C ILE A 37 0.50 -29.97 -19.42
N ASP A 38 0.15 -31.00 -20.20
CA ASP A 38 1.04 -32.14 -20.51
C ASP A 38 1.67 -32.78 -19.24
N GLY A 39 0.90 -32.83 -18.16
CA GLY A 39 1.33 -33.37 -16.86
C GLY A 39 2.10 -32.40 -15.97
N THR A 40 2.45 -31.21 -16.46
CA THR A 40 3.19 -30.17 -15.73
C THR A 40 2.22 -29.18 -15.09
N ASP A 41 2.38 -28.92 -13.78
CA ASP A 41 1.63 -27.87 -13.08
C ASP A 41 2.10 -26.50 -13.57
N THR A 42 1.25 -25.84 -14.37
CA THR A 42 1.61 -24.69 -15.20
C THR A 42 0.85 -23.44 -14.76
N GLU A 43 1.54 -22.32 -14.59
CA GLU A 43 0.92 -21.02 -14.28
C GLU A 43 0.25 -20.45 -15.55
N ILE A 44 -1.10 -20.48 -15.59
CA ILE A 44 -1.91 -20.11 -16.75
C ILE A 44 -2.18 -18.60 -16.79
N LEU A 45 -2.57 -18.04 -15.65
CA LEU A 45 -2.82 -16.61 -15.46
C LEU A 45 -2.27 -16.19 -14.10
N ARG A 46 -1.83 -14.94 -14.01
CA ARG A 46 -1.50 -14.30 -12.72
C ARG A 46 -2.12 -12.91 -12.65
N PHE A 47 -2.66 -12.58 -11.49
CA PHE A 47 -3.21 -11.27 -11.16
C PHE A 47 -2.50 -10.76 -9.91
N ASP A 48 -1.64 -9.80 -10.11
CA ASP A 48 -0.89 -9.12 -9.08
C ASP A 48 -1.71 -7.90 -8.65
N CYS A 49 -2.60 -8.09 -7.67
CA CYS A 49 -3.54 -7.08 -7.18
C CYS A 49 -2.86 -6.16 -6.16
N PHE A 50 -1.79 -5.50 -6.61
CA PHE A 50 -0.95 -4.66 -5.77
C PHE A 50 -1.50 -3.24 -5.60
N ASP A 51 -1.05 -2.56 -4.55
CA ASP A 51 -1.49 -1.22 -4.20
C ASP A 51 -0.98 -0.20 -5.23
N GLN A 52 0.31 -0.20 -5.55
CA GLN A 52 0.93 0.82 -6.42
C GLN A 52 0.85 0.44 -7.89
N ALA A 53 1.28 -0.77 -8.24
CA ALA A 53 1.41 -1.22 -9.61
C ALA A 53 0.57 -2.48 -9.88
N PRO A 54 -0.78 -2.44 -9.73
CA PRO A 54 -1.60 -3.60 -10.03
C PRO A 54 -1.47 -4.00 -11.51
N HIS A 55 -1.29 -5.29 -11.77
CA HIS A 55 -1.10 -5.82 -13.12
C HIS A 55 -1.51 -7.28 -13.21
N TYR A 56 -1.56 -7.81 -14.43
CA TYR A 56 -1.85 -9.22 -14.67
C TYR A 56 -1.07 -9.75 -15.86
N HIS A 57 -0.93 -11.06 -15.91
CA HIS A 57 -0.16 -11.78 -16.90
C HIS A 57 -1.03 -12.83 -17.61
N TYR A 58 -0.95 -12.85 -18.94
CA TYR A 58 -1.41 -13.98 -19.74
C TYR A 58 -0.27 -14.95 -19.98
N GLY A 59 -0.45 -16.20 -19.56
CA GLY A 59 0.53 -17.28 -19.70
C GLY A 59 1.90 -16.89 -19.16
N PRO A 60 2.08 -16.67 -17.84
CA PRO A 60 3.39 -16.42 -17.24
C PRO A 60 4.48 -17.41 -17.65
N GLU A 61 4.11 -18.67 -17.85
CA GLU A 61 4.99 -19.76 -18.30
C GLU A 61 4.87 -20.04 -19.81
N ASN A 62 4.22 -19.14 -20.55
CA ASN A 62 4.11 -19.14 -22.01
C ASN A 62 4.52 -17.76 -22.56
N HIS A 63 3.62 -17.00 -23.19
CA HIS A 63 3.94 -15.71 -23.81
C HIS A 63 4.29 -14.59 -22.81
N ASN A 64 3.92 -14.77 -21.53
CA ASN A 64 4.15 -13.84 -20.44
C ASN A 64 3.76 -12.38 -20.75
N ILE A 65 2.57 -12.19 -21.33
CA ILE A 65 2.08 -10.85 -21.67
C ILE A 65 1.62 -10.16 -20.38
N ARG A 66 2.38 -9.16 -19.93
CA ARG A 66 2.05 -8.33 -18.76
C ARG A 66 1.26 -7.09 -19.16
N LEU A 67 0.13 -6.84 -18.49
CA LEU A 67 -0.70 -5.65 -18.67
C LEU A 67 -0.98 -5.00 -17.31
N PHE A 68 -0.79 -3.69 -17.23
CA PHE A 68 -1.12 -2.92 -16.03
C PHE A 68 -2.63 -2.69 -15.93
N MET A 69 -3.14 -2.71 -14.69
CA MET A 69 -4.50 -2.30 -14.39
C MET A 69 -4.51 -0.80 -14.12
N ASP A 70 -5.35 -0.08 -14.82
CA ASP A 70 -5.53 1.36 -14.59
C ASP A 70 -6.29 1.59 -13.28
N LYS A 71 -5.65 2.20 -12.26
CA LYS A 71 -6.27 2.42 -10.93
C LYS A 71 -7.54 3.27 -11.00
N THR A 72 -7.68 4.13 -12.01
CA THR A 72 -8.85 5.00 -12.16
C THR A 72 -10.09 4.26 -12.66
N SER A 73 -9.95 3.44 -13.71
CA SER A 73 -11.07 2.73 -14.35
C SER A 73 -11.32 1.34 -13.78
N THR A 74 -10.29 0.70 -13.20
CA THR A 74 -10.38 -0.64 -12.62
C THR A 74 -11.07 -0.63 -11.25
N GLY A 75 -11.00 0.50 -10.53
CA GLY A 75 -11.40 0.56 -9.12
C GLY A 75 -10.50 -0.34 -8.27
N ASN A 76 -11.09 -1.20 -7.45
CA ASN A 76 -10.33 -2.15 -6.62
C ASN A 76 -9.76 -3.31 -7.49
N PRO A 77 -8.42 -3.49 -7.57
CA PRO A 77 -7.80 -4.51 -8.41
C PRO A 77 -8.27 -5.94 -8.11
N LEU A 78 -8.44 -6.29 -6.84
CA LEU A 78 -8.94 -7.61 -6.45
C LEU A 78 -10.39 -7.82 -6.92
N GLY A 79 -11.25 -6.82 -6.75
CA GLY A 79 -12.63 -6.88 -7.23
C GLY A 79 -12.70 -7.07 -8.75
N TRP A 80 -11.84 -6.39 -9.50
CA TRP A 80 -11.73 -6.57 -10.94
C TRP A 80 -11.24 -7.97 -11.32
N THR A 81 -10.22 -8.49 -10.63
CA THR A 81 -9.70 -9.84 -10.82
C THR A 81 -10.78 -10.89 -10.61
N LEU A 82 -11.50 -10.84 -9.48
CA LEU A 82 -12.57 -11.79 -9.16
C LEU A 82 -13.70 -11.73 -10.19
N LYS A 83 -14.06 -10.52 -10.64
CA LYS A 83 -15.05 -10.35 -11.72
C LYS A 83 -14.59 -11.02 -13.01
N ASN A 84 -13.34 -10.84 -13.41
CA ASN A 84 -12.79 -11.45 -14.63
C ASN A 84 -12.68 -12.97 -14.53
N ILE A 85 -12.26 -13.51 -13.38
CA ILE A 85 -12.27 -14.96 -13.14
C ILE A 85 -13.69 -15.53 -13.27
N ARG A 86 -14.71 -14.84 -12.75
CA ARG A 86 -16.10 -15.30 -12.85
C ARG A 86 -16.69 -15.23 -14.26
N THR A 87 -16.27 -14.26 -15.07
CA THR A 87 -16.98 -13.90 -16.32
C THR A 87 -16.19 -14.17 -17.59
N ASN A 88 -14.86 -14.04 -17.53
CA ASN A 88 -13.98 -14.01 -18.70
C ASN A 88 -12.90 -15.10 -18.66
N LEU A 89 -12.87 -15.97 -17.65
CA LEU A 89 -11.78 -16.92 -17.45
C LEU A 89 -11.46 -17.76 -18.72
N PRO A 90 -12.42 -18.40 -19.41
CA PRO A 90 -12.08 -19.17 -20.61
C PRO A 90 -11.44 -18.32 -21.72
N ALA A 91 -11.98 -17.13 -21.97
CA ALA A 91 -11.42 -16.21 -22.96
C ALA A 91 -10.00 -15.74 -22.58
N MET A 92 -9.75 -15.54 -21.29
CA MET A 92 -8.44 -15.18 -20.78
C MET A 92 -7.43 -16.33 -20.90
N VAL A 93 -7.84 -17.55 -20.58
CA VAL A 93 -7.04 -18.77 -20.74
C VAL A 93 -6.69 -19.01 -22.22
N ARG A 94 -7.66 -18.79 -23.11
CA ARG A 94 -7.45 -18.83 -24.56
C ARG A 94 -6.40 -17.83 -25.01
N ARG A 95 -6.50 -16.57 -24.55
CA ARG A 95 -5.51 -15.52 -24.83
C ARG A 95 -4.13 -15.83 -24.26
N ALA A 96 -4.05 -16.60 -23.17
CA ALA A 96 -2.80 -17.12 -22.61
C ALA A 96 -2.18 -18.26 -23.44
N GLY A 97 -2.86 -18.74 -24.48
CA GLY A 97 -2.37 -19.75 -25.41
C GLY A 97 -2.84 -21.18 -25.12
N TYR A 98 -3.82 -21.37 -24.23
CA TYR A 98 -4.27 -22.69 -23.78
C TYR A 98 -5.69 -23.01 -24.28
N GLU A 99 -5.83 -23.25 -25.58
CA GLU A 99 -7.13 -23.47 -26.26
C GLU A 99 -7.93 -24.66 -25.71
N ASP A 100 -7.27 -25.80 -25.49
CA ASP A 100 -7.94 -27.01 -25.00
C ASP A 100 -8.48 -26.82 -23.58
N LEU A 101 -7.72 -26.15 -22.70
CA LEU A 101 -8.16 -25.80 -21.35
C LEU A 101 -9.32 -24.81 -21.38
N ALA A 102 -9.27 -23.81 -22.26
CA ALA A 102 -10.37 -22.86 -22.44
C ALA A 102 -11.67 -23.56 -22.86
N THR A 103 -11.57 -24.47 -23.83
CA THR A 103 -12.69 -25.30 -24.31
C THR A 103 -13.26 -26.17 -23.19
N ALA A 104 -12.40 -26.78 -22.38
CA ALA A 104 -12.82 -27.57 -21.22
C ALA A 104 -13.58 -26.72 -20.17
N LEU A 105 -13.12 -25.50 -19.90
CA LEU A 105 -13.78 -24.56 -18.97
C LEU A 105 -15.12 -24.04 -19.50
N GLU A 106 -15.28 -23.93 -20.83
CA GLU A 106 -16.57 -23.60 -21.47
C GLU A 106 -17.56 -24.75 -21.37
N ALA A 107 -17.10 -25.99 -21.61
CA ALA A 107 -17.92 -27.19 -21.50
C ALA A 107 -18.34 -27.48 -20.06
N LYS A 108 -17.44 -27.26 -19.09
CA LYS A 108 -17.69 -27.46 -17.67
C LYS A 108 -17.20 -26.25 -16.87
N LYS A 109 -18.12 -25.32 -16.64
CA LYS A 109 -17.86 -24.13 -15.82
C LYS A 109 -17.46 -24.52 -14.40
N ILE A 110 -16.60 -23.69 -13.79
CA ILE A 110 -16.25 -23.79 -12.38
C ILE A 110 -17.52 -23.69 -11.53
N ALA A 111 -17.64 -24.57 -10.54
CA ALA A 111 -18.76 -24.55 -9.61
C ALA A 111 -18.84 -23.21 -8.87
N LYS A 112 -20.04 -22.64 -8.79
CA LYS A 112 -20.27 -21.34 -8.11
C LYS A 112 -19.67 -21.31 -6.70
N GLY A 113 -19.84 -22.39 -5.93
CA GLY A 113 -19.29 -22.50 -4.57
C GLY A 113 -17.77 -22.34 -4.50
N LYS A 114 -17.03 -22.78 -5.53
CA LYS A 114 -15.57 -22.59 -5.60
C LYS A 114 -15.17 -21.16 -5.93
N LEU A 115 -15.95 -20.47 -6.77
CA LEU A 115 -15.74 -19.05 -7.04
C LEU A 115 -16.07 -18.19 -5.80
N ASP A 116 -17.09 -18.58 -5.04
CA ASP A 116 -17.46 -17.92 -3.79
C ASP A 116 -16.40 -18.17 -2.69
N GLU A 117 -15.86 -19.39 -2.60
CA GLU A 117 -14.73 -19.74 -1.73
C GLU A 117 -13.47 -18.93 -2.07
N LEU A 118 -13.14 -18.81 -3.37
CA LEU A 118 -12.04 -17.98 -3.85
C LEU A 118 -12.21 -16.51 -3.43
N GLU A 119 -13.38 -15.94 -3.67
CA GLU A 119 -13.65 -14.54 -3.35
C GLU A 119 -13.57 -14.28 -1.84
N ALA A 120 -14.19 -15.13 -1.02
CA ALA A 120 -14.14 -14.99 0.44
C ALA A 120 -12.70 -15.10 0.97
N THR A 121 -11.95 -16.09 0.48
CA THR A 121 -10.55 -16.31 0.89
C THR A 121 -9.65 -15.17 0.45
N ALA A 122 -9.74 -14.75 -0.81
CA ALA A 122 -8.94 -13.65 -1.34
C ALA A 122 -9.21 -12.33 -0.61
N ARG A 123 -10.48 -12.00 -0.33
CA ARG A 123 -10.83 -10.79 0.43
C ARG A 123 -10.33 -10.85 1.87
N LYS A 124 -10.40 -12.01 2.52
CA LYS A 124 -9.87 -12.23 3.86
C LYS A 124 -8.35 -12.01 3.88
N MET A 125 -7.60 -12.70 3.02
CA MET A 125 -6.15 -12.54 2.92
C MET A 125 -5.76 -11.10 2.61
N SER A 126 -6.43 -10.46 1.64
CA SER A 126 -6.16 -9.07 1.28
C SER A 126 -6.36 -8.07 2.43
N LYS A 127 -7.19 -8.41 3.42
CA LYS A 127 -7.44 -7.59 4.61
C LYS A 127 -6.49 -7.94 5.76
N GLU A 128 -6.40 -9.22 6.10
CA GLU A 128 -5.66 -9.69 7.28
C GLU A 128 -4.14 -9.66 7.07
N ASP A 129 -3.69 -9.91 5.85
CA ASP A 129 -2.26 -9.94 5.55
C ASP A 129 -1.73 -8.57 5.12
N ARG A 130 -2.59 -7.54 5.00
CA ARG A 130 -2.15 -6.21 4.61
C ARG A 130 -1.17 -5.63 5.63
N ARG A 131 -0.01 -5.17 5.16
CA ARG A 131 0.93 -4.40 5.98
C ARG A 131 0.31 -3.03 6.26
N THR A 132 0.20 -2.70 7.53
CA THR A 132 -0.16 -1.37 8.01
C THR A 132 0.89 -0.95 9.05
N VAL A 133 1.18 0.33 9.08
CA VAL A 133 2.09 0.94 10.06
C VAL A 133 1.26 1.76 11.03
N HIS A 134 1.57 1.61 12.31
CA HIS A 134 0.99 2.42 13.37
C HIS A 134 2.11 2.94 14.26
N HIS A 135 2.45 4.21 14.10
CA HIS A 135 3.35 4.88 15.02
C HIS A 135 2.61 5.12 16.34
N LYS A 136 3.10 4.46 17.39
CA LYS A 136 2.52 4.54 18.73
C LYS A 136 2.82 5.86 19.46
N MET A 137 3.76 6.65 18.95
CA MET A 137 4.16 7.94 19.52
C MET A 137 4.53 7.84 21.01
N GLU A 138 5.25 6.78 21.41
CA GLU A 138 5.49 6.40 22.83
C GLU A 138 6.31 7.42 23.63
N ARG A 139 7.07 8.29 22.95
CA ARG A 139 7.92 9.33 23.52
C ARG A 139 7.41 10.74 23.21
N LEU A 140 6.19 10.87 22.68
CA LEU A 140 5.56 12.17 22.46
C LEU A 140 5.36 12.86 23.81
N VAL A 141 5.92 14.06 23.95
CA VAL A 141 5.80 14.87 25.16
C VAL A 141 4.42 15.53 25.19
N GLU A 142 3.85 15.69 26.39
CA GLU A 142 2.59 16.41 26.55
C GLU A 142 2.69 17.82 25.96
N GLY A 143 1.73 18.19 25.10
CA GLY A 143 1.74 19.48 24.38
C GLY A 143 2.45 19.46 23.01
N ASP A 144 3.17 18.40 22.66
CA ASP A 144 3.84 18.24 21.36
C ASP A 144 2.95 17.60 20.28
N LYS A 145 1.67 17.39 20.60
CA LYS A 145 0.61 17.19 19.62
C LYS A 145 -0.15 18.50 19.43
N ILE A 146 0.10 19.18 18.31
CA ILE A 146 -0.40 20.52 18.02
C ILE A 146 -1.61 20.40 17.09
N GLU A 147 -2.79 20.82 17.55
CA GLU A 147 -4.01 20.85 16.75
C GLU A 147 -4.06 22.08 15.84
N VAL A 148 -4.37 21.85 14.57
CA VAL A 148 -4.39 22.86 13.50
C VAL A 148 -5.61 22.58 12.62
N GLY A 149 -6.77 23.03 13.07
CA GLY A 149 -8.04 22.79 12.38
C GLY A 149 -8.42 21.31 12.40
N ASN A 150 -8.61 20.71 11.23
CA ASN A 150 -8.99 19.30 11.11
C ASN A 150 -7.82 18.30 11.16
N ILE A 151 -6.58 18.79 11.31
CA ILE A 151 -5.38 17.96 11.42
C ILE A 151 -4.61 18.28 12.70
N ARG A 152 -3.69 17.39 13.08
CA ARG A 152 -2.74 17.59 14.18
C ARG A 152 -1.33 17.23 13.73
N PHE A 153 -0.35 17.96 14.26
CA PHE A 153 1.07 17.61 14.15
C PHE A 153 1.53 16.96 15.44
N GLY A 154 1.84 15.66 15.42
CA GLY A 154 2.56 15.01 16.50
C GLY A 154 4.07 15.16 16.28
N LEU A 155 4.78 15.69 17.27
CA LEU A 155 6.23 15.87 17.23
C LEU A 155 6.88 14.91 18.24
N GLU A 156 7.71 13.99 17.76
CA GLU A 156 8.38 13.00 18.60
C GLU A 156 9.84 12.83 18.20
N TYR A 157 10.78 12.96 19.14
CA TYR A 157 12.15 12.48 18.91
C TYR A 157 12.26 10.99 19.25
N ARG A 158 12.41 10.16 18.21
CA ARG A 158 12.42 8.70 18.32
C ARG A 158 13.84 8.16 18.48
N LYS A 159 14.03 7.22 19.40
CA LYS A 159 15.26 6.42 19.55
C LYS A 159 14.93 4.97 19.21
N LEU A 160 15.59 4.41 18.21
CA LEU A 160 15.34 3.07 17.67
C LEU A 160 16.60 2.20 17.87
N PRO A 161 16.92 1.79 19.11
CA PRO A 161 18.18 1.10 19.42
C PRO A 161 18.29 -0.26 18.73
N THR A 162 17.17 -0.91 18.39
CA THR A 162 17.14 -2.20 17.70
C THR A 162 17.71 -2.14 16.28
N ILE A 163 17.67 -0.98 15.63
CA ILE A 163 18.21 -0.76 14.28
C ILE A 163 19.31 0.31 14.26
N ASN A 164 19.79 0.73 15.44
CA ASN A 164 20.80 1.78 15.61
C ASN A 164 20.47 3.06 14.82
N ASP A 165 19.22 3.53 14.93
CA ASP A 165 18.76 4.76 14.31
C ASP A 165 18.01 5.64 15.31
N GLU A 166 17.88 6.91 14.98
CA GLU A 166 17.14 7.90 15.77
C GLU A 166 16.89 9.16 14.95
N GLY A 167 15.97 10.00 15.41
CA GLY A 167 15.77 11.33 14.87
C GLY A 167 14.37 11.87 15.12
N MET A 168 14.09 13.01 14.51
CA MET A 168 12.80 13.68 14.63
C MET A 168 11.75 12.98 13.75
N ALA A 169 10.60 12.66 14.32
CA ALA A 169 9.43 12.20 13.60
C ALA A 169 8.32 13.26 13.65
N VAL A 170 7.83 13.64 12.47
CA VAL A 170 6.67 14.55 12.35
C VAL A 170 5.48 13.75 11.82
N HIS A 171 4.45 13.62 12.65
CA HIS A 171 3.24 12.87 12.37
C HIS A 171 2.13 13.85 11.97
N VAL A 172 1.43 13.60 10.86
CA VAL A 172 0.22 14.34 10.47
C VAL A 172 -0.97 13.44 10.71
N LEU A 173 -1.83 13.83 11.66
CA LEU A 173 -2.95 13.04 12.17
C LEU A 173 -4.28 13.71 11.84
N SER A 174 -5.35 12.94 11.68
CA SER A 174 -6.73 13.42 11.65
C SER A 174 -7.69 12.32 12.07
N ASP A 175 -8.97 12.63 12.22
CA ASP A 175 -9.99 11.65 12.58
C ASP A 175 -10.60 11.03 11.33
N VAL A 176 -10.53 9.71 11.23
CA VAL A 176 -11.12 8.92 10.15
C VAL A 176 -12.08 7.92 10.77
N ALA A 177 -13.36 8.05 10.44
CA ALA A 177 -14.43 7.19 10.98
C ALA A 177 -14.44 7.10 12.53
N GLY A 178 -14.09 8.18 13.21
CA GLY A 178 -14.07 8.25 14.68
C GLY A 178 -12.79 7.74 15.35
N GLU A 179 -11.78 7.34 14.57
CA GLU A 179 -10.46 6.98 15.07
C GLU A 179 -9.41 8.00 14.63
N GLU A 180 -8.45 8.31 15.52
CA GLU A 180 -7.26 9.09 15.13
C GLU A 180 -6.39 8.21 14.22
N VAL A 181 -6.16 8.70 13.00
CA VAL A 181 -5.37 8.04 11.96
C VAL A 181 -4.23 8.95 11.55
N GLU A 182 -3.06 8.34 11.46
CA GLU A 182 -1.88 8.96 10.87
C GLU A 182 -1.99 8.94 9.35
N LEU A 183 -2.04 10.14 8.78
CA LEU A 183 -2.17 10.39 7.34
C LEU A 183 -0.79 10.38 6.67
N LEU A 184 0.20 11.00 7.32
CA LEU A 184 1.58 11.12 6.86
C LEU A 184 2.50 10.96 8.08
N ALA A 185 3.67 10.38 7.84
CA ALA A 185 4.75 10.32 8.83
C ALA A 185 6.06 10.73 8.16
N PHE A 186 6.82 11.62 8.78
CA PHE A 186 8.13 12.07 8.31
C PHE A 186 9.18 11.68 9.33
N ASP A 187 9.80 10.52 9.13
CA ASP A 187 10.84 9.98 9.98
C ASP A 187 12.21 10.53 9.53
N CYS A 188 12.55 11.72 10.03
CA CYS A 188 13.79 12.45 9.74
C CYS A 188 14.96 11.86 10.54
N PHE A 189 15.24 10.59 10.29
CA PHE A 189 16.23 9.81 11.01
C PHE A 189 17.66 9.97 10.48
N ARG A 190 18.65 9.60 11.29
CA ARG A 190 20.07 9.76 10.97
C ARG A 190 20.57 8.74 9.95
N VAL A 191 20.13 7.49 10.05
CA VAL A 191 20.63 6.39 9.23
C VAL A 191 19.72 6.12 8.04
N ALA A 192 18.42 6.00 8.27
CA ALA A 192 17.46 5.63 7.23
C ALA A 192 16.29 6.60 7.19
N PRO A 193 16.50 7.90 6.91
CA PRO A 193 15.41 8.86 6.86
C PRO A 193 14.42 8.51 5.74
N HIS A 194 13.13 8.54 6.06
CA HIS A 194 12.06 8.27 5.11
C HIS A 194 10.75 8.93 5.54
N PHE A 195 9.79 8.96 4.62
CA PHE A 195 8.44 9.40 4.92
C PHE A 195 7.40 8.47 4.31
N HIS A 196 6.22 8.49 4.90
CA HIS A 196 5.10 7.62 4.55
C HIS A 196 3.93 8.45 4.01
N TYR A 197 3.35 7.99 2.89
CA TYR A 197 1.98 8.34 2.53
C TYR A 197 1.05 7.25 3.04
N GLY A 198 0.13 7.63 3.92
CA GLY A 198 -0.85 6.73 4.50
C GLY A 198 -0.22 5.53 5.21
N PRO A 199 0.43 5.69 6.38
CA PRO A 199 0.91 4.55 7.18
C PRO A 199 -0.15 3.45 7.36
N ARG A 200 -1.42 3.83 7.50
CA ARG A 200 -2.57 2.92 7.55
C ARG A 200 -3.28 2.69 6.21
N ASN A 201 -2.86 3.38 5.15
CA ASN A 201 -3.42 3.32 3.80
C ASN A 201 -2.33 3.20 2.72
N GLU A 202 -2.11 1.99 2.22
CA GLU A 202 -1.06 1.59 1.27
C GLU A 202 0.39 1.66 1.80
N ASP A 203 0.68 2.49 2.81
CA ASP A 203 2.00 2.58 3.46
C ASP A 203 3.14 2.79 2.45
N VAL A 204 2.96 3.78 1.57
CA VAL A 204 3.97 4.11 0.56
C VAL A 204 5.11 4.82 1.25
N ARG A 205 6.24 4.11 1.35
CA ARG A 205 7.44 4.57 2.04
C ARG A 205 8.49 5.06 1.05
N ILE A 206 8.88 6.32 1.18
CA ILE A 206 9.89 6.95 0.34
C ILE A 206 11.11 7.30 1.19
N TYR A 207 12.25 6.70 0.86
CA TYR A 207 13.53 7.05 1.48
C TYR A 207 14.11 8.29 0.82
N TRP A 208 14.62 9.22 1.63
CA TRP A 208 15.32 10.38 1.08
C TRP A 208 16.71 9.97 0.59
N ASP A 209 17.09 10.46 -0.59
CA ASP A 209 18.49 10.68 -0.90
C ASP A 209 18.91 11.98 -0.19
N THR A 210 19.67 11.85 0.89
CA THR A 210 20.13 13.00 1.69
C THR A 210 21.17 13.85 0.96
N THR A 211 21.78 13.32 -0.11
CA THR A 211 22.68 14.09 -0.99
C THR A 211 21.91 15.17 -1.75
N THR A 212 20.69 14.86 -2.21
CA THR A 212 19.85 15.79 -2.97
C THR A 212 18.87 16.57 -2.10
N SER A 213 18.41 15.95 -1.01
CA SER A 213 17.35 16.50 -0.16
C SER A 213 17.90 17.36 0.99
N GLY A 214 19.19 17.21 1.31
CA GLY A 214 19.83 17.89 2.42
C GLY A 214 19.33 17.38 3.79
N GLU A 215 19.23 18.29 4.75
CA GLU A 215 18.73 18.00 6.09
C GLU A 215 17.20 17.77 6.05
N THR A 216 16.76 16.59 6.49
CA THR A 216 15.42 16.07 6.19
C THR A 216 14.32 16.71 7.03
N LEU A 217 14.62 17.19 8.24
CA LEU A 217 13.66 17.94 9.04
C LEU A 217 13.39 19.31 8.40
N ARG A 218 14.44 20.04 7.99
CA ARG A 218 14.32 21.28 7.23
C ARG A 218 13.54 21.07 5.94
N TRP A 219 13.88 20.02 5.17
CA TRP A 219 13.15 19.69 3.95
C TRP A 219 11.65 19.49 4.21
N THR A 220 11.31 18.77 5.29
CA THR A 220 9.91 18.52 5.70
C THR A 220 9.19 19.83 6.00
N MET A 221 9.81 20.73 6.77
CA MET A 221 9.24 22.05 7.07
C MET A 221 9.08 22.90 5.81
N ASP A 222 10.02 22.83 4.87
CA ASP A 222 9.94 23.55 3.60
C ASP A 222 8.79 23.05 2.72
N GLN A 223 8.47 21.74 2.74
CA GLN A 223 7.26 21.23 2.06
C GLN A 223 5.99 21.83 2.64
N PHE A 224 5.91 21.95 3.96
CA PHE A 224 4.73 22.53 4.61
C PHE A 224 4.62 24.03 4.32
N LYS A 225 5.73 24.78 4.37
CA LYS A 225 5.76 26.21 4.01
C LYS A 225 5.39 26.46 2.54
N ALA A 226 5.73 25.54 1.64
CA ALA A 226 5.35 25.60 0.24
C ALA A 226 3.87 25.27 -0.03
N GLY A 227 3.10 24.87 1.00
CA GLY A 227 1.69 24.49 0.88
C GLY A 227 1.47 23.10 0.28
N ASN A 228 2.49 22.23 0.28
CA ASN A 228 2.37 20.89 -0.30
C ASN A 228 1.56 19.90 0.56
N LEU A 229 1.28 20.25 1.81
CA LEU A 229 0.63 19.35 2.78
C LEU A 229 -0.69 18.76 2.26
N ARG A 230 -1.57 19.58 1.66
CA ARG A 230 -2.84 19.11 1.08
C ARG A 230 -2.63 18.10 -0.06
N ASN A 231 -1.65 18.35 -0.93
CA ASN A 231 -1.33 17.43 -2.03
C ASN A 231 -0.79 16.10 -1.48
N MET A 232 0.01 16.16 -0.42
CA MET A 232 0.54 14.97 0.23
C MET A 232 -0.56 14.15 0.91
N ILE A 233 -1.48 14.79 1.65
CA ILE A 233 -2.64 14.11 2.25
C ILE A 233 -3.56 13.51 1.17
N THR A 234 -3.75 14.20 0.05
CA THR A 234 -4.49 13.65 -1.11
C THR A 234 -3.83 12.39 -1.64
N ARG A 235 -2.50 12.41 -1.83
CA ARG A 235 -1.72 11.26 -2.27
C ARG A 235 -1.75 10.10 -1.27
N ALA A 236 -1.81 10.39 0.02
CA ALA A 236 -2.02 9.41 1.08
C ALA A 236 -3.42 8.77 1.07
N GLY A 237 -4.30 9.18 0.15
CA GLY A 237 -5.63 8.60 -0.04
C GLY A 237 -6.73 9.24 0.81
N TYR A 238 -6.51 10.46 1.33
CA TYR A 238 -7.48 11.17 2.16
C TYR A 238 -7.94 12.51 1.52
N PRO A 239 -8.50 12.51 0.30
CA PRO A 239 -8.84 13.75 -0.41
C PRO A 239 -9.86 14.63 0.33
N SER A 240 -10.83 14.03 1.04
CA SER A 240 -11.82 14.78 1.82
C SER A 240 -11.20 15.49 3.02
N ILE A 241 -10.20 14.87 3.66
CA ILE A 241 -9.45 15.50 4.77
C ILE A 241 -8.59 16.62 4.22
N ALA A 242 -7.87 16.38 3.11
CA ALA A 242 -7.05 17.38 2.44
C ALA A 242 -7.84 18.64 2.05
N ALA A 243 -9.07 18.46 1.54
CA ALA A 243 -9.95 19.56 1.16
C ALA A 243 -10.41 20.42 2.36
N ALA A 244 -10.43 19.84 3.56
CA ALA A 244 -10.85 20.52 4.79
C ALA A 244 -9.69 21.13 5.59
N VAL A 245 -8.42 20.92 5.17
CA VAL A 245 -7.25 21.57 5.80
C VAL A 245 -7.37 23.08 5.68
N ASP A 246 -7.26 23.82 6.77
CA ASP A 246 -7.14 25.28 6.76
C ASP A 246 -5.67 25.67 6.54
N GLU A 247 -5.31 26.01 5.30
CA GLU A 247 -3.92 26.36 4.94
C GLU A 247 -3.46 27.63 5.64
N GLN A 248 -4.35 28.59 5.86
CA GLN A 248 -3.97 29.83 6.53
C GLN A 248 -3.60 29.56 7.99
N LEU A 249 -4.39 28.72 8.67
CA LEU A 249 -4.10 28.29 10.04
C LEU A 249 -2.81 27.45 10.12
N VAL A 250 -2.59 26.55 9.16
CA VAL A 250 -1.31 25.81 9.04
C VAL A 250 -0.14 26.77 8.95
N GLN A 251 -0.17 27.73 8.01
CA GLN A 251 0.92 28.69 7.85
C GLN A 251 1.13 29.58 9.09
N GLN A 252 0.08 29.87 9.86
CA GLN A 252 0.18 30.61 11.12
C GLN A 252 0.87 29.80 12.22
N GLU A 253 0.59 28.50 12.33
CA GLU A 253 1.17 27.63 13.36
C GLU A 253 2.55 27.05 12.98
N LEU A 254 2.90 27.01 11.68
CA LEU A 254 4.15 26.41 11.20
C LEU A 254 5.42 26.93 11.89
N PRO A 255 5.60 28.24 12.16
CA PRO A 255 6.76 28.72 12.90
C PRO A 255 6.89 28.11 14.30
N ARG A 256 5.77 27.87 15.00
CA ARG A 256 5.74 27.22 16.33
C ARG A 256 6.09 25.74 16.22
N ILE A 257 5.52 25.05 15.23
CA ILE A 257 5.77 23.63 14.94
C ILE A 257 7.25 23.40 14.59
N GLU A 258 7.79 24.18 13.65
CA GLU A 258 9.19 24.10 13.23
C GLU A 258 10.14 24.33 14.39
N LYS A 259 9.93 25.41 15.16
CA LYS A 259 10.76 25.71 16.32
C LYS A 259 10.77 24.54 17.31
N ARG A 260 9.58 24.00 17.65
CA ARG A 260 9.49 22.91 18.62
C ARG A 260 10.16 21.63 18.14
N ALA A 261 10.03 21.29 16.86
CA ALA A 261 10.71 20.13 16.28
C ALA A 261 12.24 20.23 16.40
N PHE A 262 12.82 21.41 16.13
CA PHE A 262 14.27 21.62 16.31
C PHE A 262 14.69 21.68 17.79
N ASP A 263 13.86 22.22 18.68
CA ASP A 263 14.12 22.17 20.14
C ASP A 263 14.21 20.71 20.61
N LEU A 264 13.29 19.84 20.18
CA LEU A 264 13.30 18.40 20.49
C LEU A 264 14.57 17.70 20.00
N VAL A 265 15.04 18.03 18.80
CA VAL A 265 16.33 17.52 18.27
C VAL A 265 17.48 17.94 19.17
N ALA A 266 17.52 19.20 19.60
CA ALA A 266 18.57 19.70 20.49
C ALA A 266 18.49 19.08 21.90
N GLU A 267 17.29 18.81 22.41
CA GLU A 267 17.05 18.20 23.72
C GLU A 267 17.45 16.72 23.76
N PHE A 268 17.21 15.96 22.68
CA PHE A 268 17.28 14.50 22.71
C PHE A 268 18.29 13.86 21.75
N GLY A 269 18.83 14.60 20.79
CA GLY A 269 19.71 14.09 19.72
C GLY A 269 21.21 14.11 19.99
N SER A 270 21.61 14.28 21.24
CA SER A 270 22.99 14.12 21.72
C SER A 270 23.37 12.67 21.94
#